data_AF-A0A5R1P1S9-F1
#
_entry.id   AF-A0A5R1P1S9-F1
#
_cell.length_a   1.000
_cell.length_b   1.000
_cell.length_c   1.000
_cell.angle_alpha   90.00
_cell.angle_beta   90.00
_cell.angle_gamma   90.00
#
_symmetry.space_group_name_H-M   'P 1'
#
loop_
_entity.id
_entity.type
_entity.pdbx_description
1 polymer ?
#
loop_
_entity_poly.entity_id
_entity_poly.type
_entity_poly.pdbx_seq_one_letter_code
_entity_poly.pdbx_strand_id
1 'polypeptide(L)' 'MHRLETVNDFAAIREIEREAGQAFRTVGMDSVTDDDPVSASTFEDFLAREGAWVTVADDDSVIAYLLIESLDVAMHVE' A
#
# COMPACT_ATOMS: atom_id res chain seq x y z
N MET A 1 -4.38 11.49 -10.30
CA MET A 1 -5.36 12.04 -9.30
C MET A 1 -5.21 11.25 -8.00
N HIS A 2 -5.41 11.85 -6.83
CA HIS A 2 -5.43 11.13 -5.55
C HIS A 2 -6.87 10.99 -5.04
N ARG A 3 -7.23 9.82 -4.48
CA ARG A 3 -8.54 9.55 -3.86
C ARG A 3 -8.39 8.55 -2.72
N LEU A 4 -9.40 8.49 -1.85
CA LEU A 4 -9.54 7.35 -0.94
C LEU A 4 -9.60 6.05 -1.74
N GLU A 5 -8.96 5.00 -1.22
CA GLU A 5 -9.14 3.66 -1.78
C GLU A 5 -10.55 3.12 -1.52
N THR A 6 -10.89 2.13 -2.33
CA THR A 6 -12.01 1.24 -2.19
C THR A 6 -11.52 -0.19 -2.06
N VAL A 7 -12.40 -1.11 -1.69
CA VAL A 7 -12.08 -2.55 -1.66
C VAL A 7 -11.56 -3.10 -3.01
N ASN A 8 -11.93 -2.46 -4.13
CA ASN A 8 -11.50 -2.88 -5.45
C ASN A 8 -10.02 -2.55 -5.74
N ASP A 9 -9.44 -1.61 -5.00
CA ASP A 9 -8.04 -1.20 -5.19
C ASP A 9 -7.05 -2.19 -4.54
N PHE A 10 -7.54 -3.08 -3.65
CA PHE A 10 -6.71 -4.01 -2.87
C PHE A 10 -5.75 -4.85 -3.72
N ALA A 11 -6.23 -5.38 -4.85
CA ALA A 11 -5.40 -6.21 -5.71
C ALA A 11 -4.22 -5.42 -6.31
N ALA A 12 -4.48 -4.19 -6.76
CA ALA A 12 -3.45 -3.33 -7.35
C ALA A 12 -2.42 -2.87 -6.29
N ILE A 13 -2.87 -2.54 -5.09
CA ILE A 13 -1.98 -2.19 -3.97
C ILE A 13 -0.99 -3.33 -3.67
N ARG A 14 -1.48 -4.57 -3.60
CA ARG A 14 -0.62 -5.74 -3.35
C ARG A 14 0.34 -6.05 -4.50
N GLU A 15 -0.01 -5.70 -5.73
CA GLU A 15 0.91 -5.80 -6.87
C GLU A 15 2.01 -4.75 -6.76
N ILE A 16 1.65 -3.50 -6.45
CA ILE A 16 2.59 -2.40 -6.23
C ILE A 16 3.58 -2.73 -5.09
N GLU A 17 3.11 -3.26 -3.97
CA GLU A 17 3.98 -3.71 -2.86
C GLU A 17 4.99 -4.75 -3.29
N ARG A 18 4.54 -5.77 -4.04
CA ARG A 18 5.44 -6.81 -4.54
C ARG A 18 6.48 -6.25 -5.50
N GLU A 19 6.07 -5.39 -6.42
CA GLU A 19 6.97 -4.75 -7.37
C GLU A 19 7.99 -3.83 -6.67
N ALA A 20 7.54 -3.04 -5.70
CA ALA A 20 8.40 -2.21 -4.86
C ALA A 20 9.41 -3.07 -4.08
N GLY A 21 8.96 -4.19 -3.51
CA GLY A 21 9.78 -5.15 -2.79
C GLY A 21 10.89 -5.77 -3.65
N GLN A 22 10.68 -5.97 -4.96
CA GLN A 22 11.70 -6.55 -5.84
C GLN A 22 12.96 -5.69 -5.96
N ALA A 23 12.86 -4.37 -5.81
CA ALA A 23 14.02 -3.48 -5.87
C ALA A 23 15.07 -3.82 -4.80
N PHE A 24 14.63 -4.31 -3.63
CA PHE A 24 15.49 -4.60 -2.48
C PHE A 24 16.42 -5.80 -2.69
N ARG A 25 16.08 -6.73 -3.57
CA ARG A 25 16.94 -7.87 -3.93
C ARG A 25 18.28 -7.40 -4.48
N THR A 26 18.29 -6.30 -5.23
CA THR A 26 19.51 -5.76 -5.87
C THR A 26 20.53 -5.22 -4.86
N VAL A 27 20.10 -4.92 -3.63
CA VAL A 27 20.95 -4.41 -2.55
C VAL A 27 21.15 -5.44 -1.42
N GLY A 28 20.81 -6.71 -1.66
CA GLY A 28 21.00 -7.80 -0.71
C GLY A 28 20.02 -7.80 0.46
N MET A 29 18.85 -7.17 0.30
CA MET A 29 17.79 -7.11 1.30
C MET A 29 16.66 -8.09 0.95
N ASP A 30 17.00 -9.37 0.74
CA ASP A 30 16.06 -10.41 0.30
C ASP A 30 14.86 -10.56 1.25
N SER A 31 15.05 -10.34 2.56
CA SER A 31 13.96 -10.42 3.53
C SER A 31 12.84 -9.40 3.30
N VAL A 32 13.13 -8.26 2.68
CA VAL A 32 12.11 -7.26 2.30
C VAL A 32 11.40 -7.69 1.03
N THR A 33 12.15 -8.27 0.09
CA THR A 33 11.57 -8.80 -1.15
C THR A 33 10.62 -9.97 -0.90
N ASP A 34 10.95 -10.83 0.06
CA ASP A 34 10.19 -12.04 0.37
C ASP A 34 9.10 -11.80 1.43
N ASP A 35 8.93 -10.56 1.91
CA ASP A 35 7.87 -10.20 2.85
C ASP A 35 6.49 -10.25 2.19
N ASP A 36 5.48 -10.61 2.98
CA ASP A 36 4.12 -10.70 2.48
C ASP A 36 3.52 -9.30 2.31
N PRO A 37 2.89 -8.97 1.17
CA PRO A 37 2.18 -7.71 1.01
C PRO A 37 0.99 -7.63 1.97
N VAL A 38 0.49 -6.41 2.23
CA VAL A 38 -0.54 -6.10 3.22
C VAL A 38 -1.69 -7.10 3.19
N SER A 39 -2.06 -7.58 4.37
CA SER A 39 -3.14 -8.55 4.53
C SER A 39 -4.50 -7.92 4.24
N ALA A 40 -5.49 -8.73 3.85
CA ALA A 40 -6.84 -8.24 3.59
C ALA A 40 -7.47 -7.62 4.84
N SER A 41 -7.31 -8.25 6.01
CA SER A 41 -7.81 -7.72 7.28
C SER A 41 -7.14 -6.40 7.65
N THR A 42 -5.82 -6.29 7.46
CA THR A 42 -5.11 -5.04 7.72
C THR A 42 -5.61 -3.93 6.81
N PHE A 43 -5.79 -4.22 5.52
CA PHE A 43 -6.33 -3.27 4.55
C PHE A 43 -7.76 -2.85 4.87
N GLU A 44 -8.63 -3.78 5.28
CA GLU A 44 -9.99 -3.47 5.75
C GLU A 44 -9.98 -2.51 6.94
N ASP A 45 -9.04 -2.66 7.87
CA ASP A 45 -8.92 -1.75 9.00
C ASP A 45 -8.49 -0.34 8.54
N PHE A 46 -7.59 -0.22 7.55
CA PHE A 46 -7.20 1.06 6.94
C PHE A 46 -8.38 1.72 6.19
N LEU A 47 -9.19 0.94 5.48
CA LEU A 47 -10.41 1.43 4.83
C LEU A 47 -11.42 1.96 5.87
N ALA A 48 -11.64 1.21 6.96
CA ALA A 48 -12.60 1.57 7.99
C ALA A 48 -12.28 2.90 8.70
N ARG A 49 -11.00 3.29 8.71
CA ARG A 49 -10.51 4.53 9.33
C ARG A 49 -10.22 5.66 8.33
N GLU A 50 -10.56 5.48 7.05
CA GLU A 50 -10.21 6.42 5.96
C GLU A 50 -8.68 6.71 5.88
N GLY A 51 -7.87 5.76 6.33
CA GLY A 51 -6.40 5.86 6.41
C GLY A 51 -5.70 5.37 5.14
N ALA A 52 -6.39 5.36 4.02
CA ALA A 52 -6.04 4.56 2.87
C ALA A 52 -6.27 5.41 1.60
N TRP A 53 -5.22 5.70 0.83
CA TRP A 53 -5.26 6.56 -0.35
C TRP A 53 -4.50 5.98 -1.56
N VAL A 54 -5.13 6.03 -2.74
CA VAL A 54 -4.48 5.69 -4.02
C VAL A 54 -4.18 6.94 -4.84
N THR A 55 -3.14 6.83 -5.65
CA THR A 55 -2.91 7.67 -6.82
C THR A 55 -3.28 6.89 -8.08
N VAL A 56 -4.12 7.49 -8.92
CA VAL A 56 -4.48 6.93 -10.24
C VAL A 56 -3.89 7.73 -11.39
N ALA A 57 -3.50 7.03 -12.46
CA ALA A 57 -3.13 7.60 -13.75
C ALA A 57 -4.36 8.05 -14.55
N ASP A 58 -4.13 8.59 -15.76
CA ASP A 58 -5.19 9.11 -16.64
C ASP A 58 -6.15 8.01 -17.14
N ASP A 59 -5.72 6.75 -17.15
CA ASP A 59 -6.51 5.57 -17.51
C ASP A 59 -7.19 4.90 -16.31
N ASP A 60 -7.18 5.56 -15.15
CA ASP A 60 -7.72 5.09 -13.86
C ASP A 60 -6.97 3.90 -13.24
N SER A 61 -5.80 3.53 -13.77
CA SER A 61 -4.92 2.55 -13.13
C SER A 61 -4.31 3.09 -11.84
N VAL A 62 -4.30 2.28 -10.77
CA VAL A 62 -3.61 2.62 -9.53
C VAL A 62 -2.10 2.51 -9.74
N ILE A 63 -1.38 3.59 -9.47
CA ILE A 63 0.08 3.69 -9.70
C ILE A 63 0.89 3.93 -8.44
N ALA A 64 0.23 4.28 -7.33
CA ALA A 64 0.82 4.41 -6.01
C ALA A 64 -0.29 4.32 -4.95
N TYR A 65 0.09 4.01 -3.73
CA TYR A 65 -0.80 4.00 -2.58
C TYR A 65 -0.12 4.65 -1.38
N LEU A 66 -0.89 4.92 -0.33
CA LEU A 66 -0.45 5.41 0.96
C LEU A 66 -1.35 4.83 2.04
N LEU A 67 -0.78 4.04 2.93
CA LEU A 67 -1.47 3.60 4.15
C LEU A 67 -0.98 4.45 5.31
N ILE A 68 -1.92 5.04 6.03
CA ILE A 68 -1.62 5.93 7.16
C ILE A 68 -2.47 5.57 8.37
N GLU A 69 -1.82 5.46 9.51
CA GLU A 69 -2.49 5.24 10.79
C GLU A 69 -1.95 6.15 11.88
N SER A 70 -2.85 6.56 12.77
CA SER A 70 -2.47 7.35 13.94
C SER A 70 -1.86 6.45 15.00
N LEU A 71 -0.61 6.70 15.36
CA LEU A 71 -0.02 6.31 16.63
C LEU A 71 -0.20 7.43 17.64
N ASP A 72 -0.13 7.13 18.94
CA ASP A 72 -0.45 8.07 20.03
C ASP A 72 -0.02 9.53 19.78
N VAL A 73 1.25 9.73 19.40
CA VAL A 73 1.84 11.07 19.16
C VAL A 73 2.37 11.27 17.75
N ALA A 74 2.14 10.34 16.83
CA ALA A 74 2.72 10.35 15.48
C ALA A 74 1.83 9.66 14.45
N MET A 75 2.06 9.91 13.17
CA MET A 75 1.44 9.09 12.11
C MET A 75 2.45 8.05 11.65
N HIS A 76 2.04 6.79 11.57
CA HIS A 76 2.76 5.75 10.86
C HIS A 76 2.32 5.74 9.40
N VAL A 77 3.28 5.58 8.50
CA VAL A 77 3.08 5.57 7.06
C VAL A 77 3.74 4.33 6.49
N GLU A 78 3.00 3.62 5.65
CA GLU A 78 3.51 2.53 4.80
C GLU A 78 3.45 2.96 3.33
#